data_AF-A0A1W9VPK0-F1
#
_entry.id   AF-A0A1W9VPK0-F1
#
_cell.length_a   1.000
_cell.length_b   1.000
_cell.length_c   1.000
_cell.angle_alpha   90.00
_cell.angle_beta   90.00
_cell.angle_gamma   90.00
#
_symmetry.space_group_name_H-M   'P 1'
#
loop_
_entity.id
_entity.type
_entity.pdbx_description
1 polymer ?
#
loop_
_entity_poly.entity_id
_entity_poly.type
_entity_poly.pdbx_seq_one_letter_code
_entity_poly.pdbx_strand_id
1 'polypeptide(L)'
;MKANNRKERKGTLNDKGFSLLELTAVLALFTIIFIGATLTISTFLIKFKELEKVSRLNAEAFNCIQVLKHGIHVQMPNEIQFMGIVNANDVELTGNYSNGGRSAIILKPPANSGDFSVNDQIKFYFSDGYVRYDKIVYGSEGTGSRDNYIFPKFVRGRNQDIEVTKLVFYPGNPISVDIIKIVKVELEARIEIIENKYHYVKYETYIGIGKM
;
A
#
# COMPACT_ATOMS: atom_id res chain seq x y z
N MET A 1 32.91 -41.99 -85.12
CA MET A 1 33.42 -42.34 -83.77
C MET A 1 32.93 -41.28 -82.79
N LYS A 2 32.04 -41.69 -81.88
CA LYS A 2 31.52 -41.05 -80.65
C LYS A 2 31.31 -39.53 -80.60
N ALA A 3 30.07 -39.12 -80.82
CA ALA A 3 29.49 -37.87 -80.28
C ALA A 3 29.37 -37.97 -78.76
N ASN A 4 29.95 -37.02 -78.02
CA ASN A 4 29.89 -36.97 -76.56
C ASN A 4 28.74 -36.04 -76.15
N ASN A 5 27.60 -36.64 -75.80
CA ASN A 5 26.43 -35.95 -75.25
C ASN A 5 26.71 -35.52 -73.80
N ARG A 6 27.11 -34.27 -73.60
CA ARG A 6 27.04 -33.64 -72.27
C ARG A 6 25.76 -32.82 -72.19
N LYS A 7 24.68 -33.45 -71.70
CA LYS A 7 23.49 -32.73 -71.24
C LYS A 7 23.87 -31.98 -69.97
N GLU A 8 24.19 -30.70 -70.10
CA GLU A 8 24.08 -29.78 -68.97
C GLU A 8 22.61 -29.67 -68.59
N ARG A 9 22.20 -30.40 -67.54
CA ARG A 9 20.98 -30.08 -66.81
C ARG A 9 21.21 -28.70 -66.19
N LYS A 10 20.75 -27.65 -66.85
CA LYS A 10 20.42 -26.40 -66.18
C LYS A 10 19.31 -26.72 -65.19
N GLY A 11 19.71 -27.06 -63.96
CA GLY A 11 18.83 -26.88 -62.83
C GLY A 11 18.53 -25.40 -62.76
N THR A 12 17.34 -25.00 -63.21
CA THR A 12 16.78 -23.72 -62.80
C THR A 12 16.51 -23.86 -61.32
N LEU A 13 17.50 -23.47 -60.50
CA LEU A 13 17.23 -22.97 -59.17
C LEU A 13 16.11 -21.93 -59.37
N ASN A 14 14.96 -22.24 -58.81
CA ASN A 14 13.78 -21.40 -58.83
C ASN A 14 14.06 -20.20 -57.92
N ASP A 15 15.01 -19.35 -58.31
CA ASP A 15 15.26 -18.03 -57.72
C ASP A 15 14.19 -17.08 -58.27
N LYS A 16 12.93 -17.34 -57.94
CA LYS A 16 11.87 -16.35 -58.11
C LYS A 16 12.00 -15.39 -56.95
N GLY A 17 12.66 -14.24 -57.20
CA GLY A 17 12.61 -13.10 -56.29
C GLY A 17 11.16 -12.73 -55.97
N PHE A 18 10.93 -12.19 -54.77
CA PHE A 18 9.61 -11.73 -54.34
C PHE A 18 9.00 -10.76 -55.34
N SER A 19 7.72 -10.97 -55.69
CA SER A 19 6.98 -10.00 -56.51
C SER A 19 6.76 -8.70 -55.73
N LEU A 20 6.84 -7.55 -56.41
CA LEU A 20 6.56 -6.24 -55.81
C LEU A 20 5.15 -6.20 -55.16
N LEU A 21 4.20 -6.94 -55.74
CA LEU A 21 2.83 -7.07 -55.23
C LEU A 21 2.78 -7.89 -53.93
N GLU A 22 3.56 -8.97 -53.85
CA GLU A 22 3.63 -9.79 -52.63
C GLU A 22 4.31 -9.02 -51.50
N LEU A 23 5.38 -8.27 -51.80
CA LEU A 23 6.07 -7.44 -50.82
C LEU A 23 5.13 -6.36 -50.26
N THR A 24 4.38 -5.67 -51.11
CA THR A 24 3.44 -4.62 -50.68
C THR A 24 2.26 -5.20 -49.88
N ALA A 25 1.74 -6.37 -50.25
CA ALA A 25 0.71 -7.07 -49.50
C ALA A 25 1.19 -7.49 -48.10
N VAL A 26 2.40 -8.03 -48.00
CA VAL A 26 3.02 -8.41 -46.72
C VAL A 26 3.27 -7.19 -45.84
N LEU A 27 3.80 -6.10 -46.40
CA LEU A 27 3.99 -4.84 -45.67
C LEU A 27 2.68 -4.26 -45.14
N ALA A 28 1.59 -4.33 -45.91
CA ALA A 28 0.26 -3.89 -45.48
C ALA A 28 -0.29 -4.74 -44.33
N LEU A 29 -0.13 -6.07 -44.39
CA LEU A 29 -0.50 -6.97 -43.30
C LEU A 29 0.30 -6.70 -42.02
N PHE A 30 1.62 -6.52 -42.15
CA PHE A 30 2.48 -6.19 -41.01
C PHE A 30 2.10 -4.87 -40.35
N THR A 31 1.76 -3.84 -41.13
CA THR A 31 1.33 -2.56 -40.56
C THR A 31 0.05 -2.69 -39.76
N ILE A 32 -0.95 -3.43 -40.25
CA ILE A 32 -2.20 -3.66 -39.52
C ILE A 32 -1.94 -4.40 -38.20
N ILE A 33 -1.12 -5.46 -38.23
CA ILE A 33 -0.75 -6.21 -37.03
C ILE A 33 0.00 -5.32 -36.05
N PHE A 34 0.95 -4.51 -36.53
CA PHE A 34 1.75 -3.63 -35.69
C PHE A 34 0.89 -2.56 -35.01
N ILE A 35 -0.07 -1.97 -35.72
CA ILE A 35 -1.03 -1.02 -35.15
C ILE A 35 -1.85 -1.71 -34.05
N GLY A 36 -2.41 -2.89 -34.33
CA GLY A 36 -3.19 -3.64 -33.35
C GLY A 36 -2.39 -4.03 -32.10
N ALA A 37 -1.15 -4.48 -32.28
CA ALA A 37 -0.24 -4.82 -31.19
C ALA A 37 0.08 -3.59 -30.34
N THR A 38 0.39 -2.45 -30.97
CA THR A 38 0.72 -1.20 -30.27
C THR A 38 -0.44 -0.75 -29.41
N LEU A 39 -1.67 -0.72 -29.94
CA LEU A 39 -2.87 -0.34 -29.18
C LEU A 39 -3.10 -1.27 -27.97
N THR A 40 -2.91 -2.57 -28.16
CA THR A 40 -3.06 -3.58 -27.10
C THR A 40 -2.03 -3.37 -25.99
N ILE A 41 -0.77 -3.13 -26.36
CA ILE A 41 0.31 -2.87 -25.38
C ILE A 41 0.05 -1.56 -24.64
N SER A 42 -0.35 -0.49 -25.33
CA SER A 42 -0.64 0.80 -24.70
C SER A 42 -1.77 0.70 -23.69
N THR A 43 -2.88 0.03 -24.05
CA THR A 43 -4.00 -0.18 -23.13
C THR A 43 -3.61 -1.06 -21.94
N PHE A 44 -2.84 -2.12 -22.18
CA PHE A 44 -2.29 -2.95 -21.12
C PHE A 44 -1.42 -2.15 -20.15
N LEU A 45 -0.49 -1.32 -20.63
CA LEU A 45 0.40 -0.53 -19.77
C LEU A 45 -0.36 0.48 -18.90
N ILE A 46 -1.41 1.11 -19.45
CA ILE A 46 -2.28 2.00 -18.67
C ILE A 46 -2.93 1.19 -17.56
N LYS A 47 -3.61 0.09 -17.89
CA LYS A 47 -4.30 -0.76 -16.90
C LYS A 47 -3.38 -1.38 -15.87
N PHE A 48 -2.18 -1.77 -16.26
CA PHE A 48 -1.17 -2.28 -15.35
C PHE A 48 -0.78 -1.23 -14.29
N LYS A 49 -0.54 0.02 -14.71
CA LYS A 49 -0.27 1.14 -13.79
C LYS A 49 -1.45 1.44 -12.87
N GLU A 50 -2.69 1.36 -13.39
CA GLU A 50 -3.89 1.50 -12.56
C GLU A 50 -3.93 0.42 -11.46
N LEU A 51 -3.67 -0.84 -11.83
CA LEU A 51 -3.71 -1.97 -10.92
C LEU A 51 -2.59 -1.90 -9.88
N GLU A 52 -1.39 -1.48 -10.28
CA GLU A 52 -0.25 -1.28 -9.36
C GLU A 52 -0.60 -0.26 -8.26
N LYS A 53 -1.19 0.88 -8.64
CA LYS A 53 -1.67 1.90 -7.70
C LYS A 53 -2.71 1.35 -6.72
N VAL A 54 -3.72 0.64 -7.22
CA VAL A 54 -4.77 0.03 -6.38
C VAL A 54 -4.19 -1.02 -5.44
N SER A 55 -3.30 -1.87 -5.93
CA SER A 55 -2.61 -2.89 -5.13
C SER A 55 -1.78 -2.24 -4.02
N ARG A 56 -1.03 -1.18 -4.34
CA ARG A 56 -0.25 -0.40 -3.37
C ARG A 56 -1.13 0.21 -2.28
N LEU A 57 -2.26 0.84 -2.66
CA LEU A 57 -3.21 1.40 -1.69
C LEU A 57 -3.70 0.34 -0.71
N ASN A 58 -4.13 -0.83 -1.20
CA ASN A 58 -4.59 -1.93 -0.35
C ASN A 58 -3.47 -2.46 0.56
N ALA A 59 -2.28 -2.69 0.00
CA ALA A 59 -1.14 -3.21 0.76
C ALA A 59 -0.70 -2.22 1.87
N GLU A 60 -0.61 -0.92 1.57
CA GLU A 60 -0.22 0.09 2.55
C GLU A 60 -1.31 0.31 3.61
N ALA A 61 -2.59 0.35 3.23
CA ALA A 61 -3.68 0.46 4.19
C ALA A 61 -3.78 -0.78 5.10
N PHE A 62 -3.59 -1.99 4.57
CA PHE A 62 -3.49 -3.21 5.38
C PHE A 62 -2.31 -3.15 6.33
N ASN A 63 -1.12 -2.74 5.86
CA ASN A 63 0.05 -2.57 6.71
C ASN A 63 -0.18 -1.52 7.80
N CYS A 64 -0.89 -0.43 7.52
CA CYS A 64 -1.30 0.55 8.52
C CYS A 64 -2.09 -0.11 9.65
N ILE A 65 -3.09 -0.93 9.31
CA ILE A 65 -3.88 -1.67 10.31
C ILE A 65 -2.99 -2.64 11.11
N GLN A 66 -2.05 -3.33 10.46
CA GLN A 66 -1.10 -4.21 11.17
C GLN A 66 -0.19 -3.43 12.12
N VAL A 67 0.26 -2.24 11.75
CA VAL A 67 1.05 -1.36 12.63
C VAL A 67 0.21 -0.87 13.81
N LEU A 68 -1.05 -0.48 13.61
CA LEU A 68 -1.93 -0.12 14.72
C LEU A 68 -2.16 -1.30 15.67
N LYS A 69 -2.32 -2.51 15.10
CA LYS A 69 -2.57 -3.74 15.84
C LYS A 69 -1.35 -4.20 16.66
N HIS A 70 -0.21 -4.35 16.01
CA HIS A 70 1.00 -4.95 16.57
C HIS A 70 1.98 -3.93 17.14
N GLY A 71 1.85 -2.69 16.71
CA GLY A 71 2.60 -1.56 17.25
C GLY A 71 3.80 -1.13 16.45
N ILE A 72 4.41 -0.06 16.95
CA ILE A 72 5.69 0.43 16.47
C ILE A 72 6.79 0.04 17.44
N HIS A 73 8.02 -0.02 16.92
CA HIS A 73 9.21 -0.29 17.70
C HIS A 73 9.48 0.83 18.71
N VAL A 74 9.62 0.45 19.97
CA VAL A 74 10.08 1.31 21.06
C VAL A 74 11.42 0.77 21.52
N GLN A 75 12.48 1.56 21.28
CA GLN A 75 13.83 1.17 21.66
C GLN A 75 13.99 1.31 23.17
N MET A 76 14.18 0.18 23.84
CA MET A 76 14.62 0.14 25.24
C MET A 76 16.11 -0.17 25.32
N PRO A 77 16.76 0.14 26.44
CA PRO A 77 18.18 -0.16 26.66
C PRO A 77 18.55 -1.64 26.43
N ASN A 78 17.66 -2.58 26.78
CA ASN A 78 17.99 -4.01 26.84
C ASN A 78 17.06 -4.93 26.03
N GLU A 79 15.92 -4.43 25.51
CA GLU A 79 14.94 -5.26 24.78
C GLU A 79 14.29 -4.51 23.61
N ILE A 80 13.88 -5.27 22.59
CA ILE A 80 13.04 -4.77 21.52
C ILE A 80 11.59 -4.99 21.93
N GLN A 81 10.86 -3.89 22.16
CA GLN A 81 9.44 -3.94 22.46
C GLN A 81 8.64 -3.21 21.40
N PHE A 82 7.47 -3.76 21.10
CA PHE A 82 6.49 -3.11 20.23
C PHE A 82 5.35 -2.58 21.09
N MET A 83 4.74 -1.47 20.68
CA MET A 83 3.58 -0.91 21.38
C MET A 83 2.47 -0.63 20.38
N GLY A 84 1.41 -1.44 20.46
CA GLY A 84 0.23 -1.44 19.61
C GLY A 84 -1.01 -1.85 20.40
N ILE A 85 -2.18 -1.85 19.76
CA ILE A 85 -3.45 -2.07 20.46
C ILE A 85 -3.49 -3.44 21.16
N VAL A 86 -2.90 -4.47 20.54
CA VAL A 86 -2.94 -5.85 21.08
C VAL A 86 -2.12 -6.00 22.36
N ASN A 87 -1.09 -5.20 22.59
CA ASN A 87 -0.21 -5.35 23.76
C ASN A 87 -0.24 -4.14 24.71
N ALA A 88 -1.15 -3.20 24.47
CA ALA A 88 -1.43 -2.10 25.39
C ALA A 88 -1.98 -2.63 26.73
N ASN A 89 -1.60 -1.99 27.83
CA ASN A 89 -2.20 -2.27 29.13
C ASN A 89 -3.54 -1.56 29.32
N ASP A 90 -3.62 -0.36 28.74
CA ASP A 90 -4.73 0.55 28.87
C ASP A 90 -4.82 1.37 27.58
N VAL A 91 -6.04 1.73 27.21
CA VAL A 91 -6.38 2.39 25.96
C VAL A 91 -7.33 3.54 26.24
N GLU A 92 -6.95 4.72 25.78
CA GLU A 92 -7.78 5.91 25.85
C GLU A 92 -8.10 6.40 24.44
N LEU A 93 -9.38 6.55 24.12
CA LEU A 93 -9.80 7.08 22.82
C LEU A 93 -10.01 8.59 22.92
N THR A 94 -9.31 9.35 22.07
CA THR A 94 -9.26 10.82 22.15
C THR A 94 -9.53 11.51 20.82
N GLY A 95 -9.73 12.83 20.85
CA GLY A 95 -10.10 13.61 19.66
C GLY A 95 -11.61 13.59 19.40
N ASN A 96 -12.03 14.31 18.37
CA ASN A 96 -13.44 14.49 18.04
C ASN A 96 -13.75 13.92 16.66
N TYR A 97 -14.68 12.98 16.61
CA TYR A 97 -15.31 12.50 15.39
C TYR A 97 -16.83 12.35 15.64
N SER A 98 -17.63 12.27 14.59
CA SER A 98 -19.07 12.11 14.73
C SER A 98 -19.46 10.74 15.32
N ASN A 99 -20.65 10.64 15.92
CA ASN A 99 -21.28 9.40 16.38
C ASN A 99 -20.45 8.58 17.38
N GLY A 100 -19.74 9.24 18.30
CA GLY A 100 -18.99 8.58 19.38
C GLY A 100 -17.63 7.99 18.94
N GLY A 101 -17.24 8.18 17.68
CA GLY A 101 -15.91 7.86 17.19
C GLY A 101 -14.86 8.87 17.64
N ARG A 102 -13.61 8.42 17.67
CA ARG A 102 -12.44 9.21 18.09
C ARG A 102 -11.36 9.16 17.01
N SER A 103 -10.77 10.30 16.67
CA SER A 103 -9.75 10.39 15.60
C SER A 103 -8.33 10.04 16.08
N ALA A 104 -8.19 9.75 17.37
CA ALA A 104 -6.94 9.34 17.99
C ALA A 104 -7.16 8.27 19.07
N ILE A 105 -6.10 7.52 19.33
CA ILE A 105 -6.02 6.49 20.37
C ILE A 105 -4.68 6.61 21.08
N ILE A 106 -4.69 6.60 22.40
CA ILE A 106 -3.51 6.61 23.26
C ILE A 106 -3.40 5.22 23.89
N LEU A 107 -2.20 4.65 23.82
CA LEU A 107 -1.86 3.33 24.30
C LEU A 107 -0.81 3.47 25.39
N LYS A 108 -1.11 2.91 26.56
CA LYS A 108 -0.14 2.82 27.66
C LYS A 108 0.61 1.48 27.59
N PRO A 109 1.90 1.47 27.92
CA PRO A 109 2.71 0.27 27.87
C PRO A 109 2.25 -0.80 28.87
N PRO A 110 2.58 -2.07 28.61
CA PRO A 110 2.35 -3.14 29.57
C PRO A 110 3.04 -2.86 30.91
N ALA A 111 2.29 -2.90 32.01
CA ALA A 111 2.76 -2.62 33.36
C ALA A 111 3.90 -3.54 33.88
N ASN A 112 4.24 -4.61 33.13
CA ASN A 112 5.22 -5.62 33.56
C ASN A 112 6.62 -5.43 32.95
N SER A 113 6.81 -4.42 32.10
CA SER A 113 8.16 -4.03 31.65
C SER A 113 8.69 -3.05 32.70
N GLY A 114 9.59 -3.52 33.56
CA GLY A 114 10.23 -2.70 34.60
C GLY A 114 10.96 -1.46 34.06
N ASP A 115 11.06 -1.35 32.73
CA ASP A 115 11.76 -0.30 32.00
C ASP A 115 10.84 0.81 31.45
N PHE A 116 9.52 0.75 31.58
CA PHE A 116 8.65 1.89 31.19
C PHE A 116 8.33 2.80 32.37
N SER A 117 8.35 4.10 32.10
CA SER A 117 7.80 5.11 32.99
C SER A 117 6.27 5.11 32.92
N VAL A 118 5.61 5.55 34.00
CA VAL A 118 4.14 5.74 34.07
C VAL A 118 3.65 6.72 32.99
N ASN A 119 4.53 7.61 32.51
CA ASN A 119 4.22 8.61 31.50
C ASN A 119 4.44 8.12 30.06
N ASP A 120 4.94 6.91 29.88
CA ASP A 120 5.23 6.39 28.55
C ASP A 120 3.93 6.04 27.84
N GLN A 121 3.83 6.43 26.58
CA GLN A 121 2.62 6.25 25.81
C GLN A 121 2.90 6.37 24.31
N ILE A 122 2.04 5.73 23.53
CA ILE A 122 1.97 5.93 22.09
C ILE A 122 0.60 6.45 21.72
N LYS A 123 0.57 7.53 20.96
CA LYS A 123 -0.65 8.08 20.40
C LYS A 123 -0.67 7.82 18.90
N PHE A 124 -1.65 7.08 18.40
CA PHE A 124 -1.96 7.03 16.97
C PHE A 124 -3.07 8.01 16.64
N TYR A 125 -2.94 8.76 15.56
CA TYR A 125 -3.92 9.78 15.20
C TYR A 125 -3.97 10.08 13.71
N PHE A 126 -5.08 10.67 13.29
CA PHE A 126 -5.28 11.21 11.95
C PHE A 126 -4.98 12.72 11.91
N SER A 127 -4.13 13.15 10.96
CA SER A 127 -3.87 14.57 10.71
C SER A 127 -3.48 14.77 9.25
N ASP A 128 -4.05 15.79 8.60
CA ASP A 128 -3.64 16.31 7.29
C ASP A 128 -3.61 15.27 6.15
N GLY A 129 -4.50 14.28 6.17
CA GLY A 129 -4.51 13.20 5.17
C GLY A 129 -3.56 12.04 5.48
N TYR A 130 -3.01 11.99 6.70
CA TYR A 130 -2.08 10.96 7.16
C TYR A 130 -2.53 10.30 8.46
N VAL A 131 -2.20 9.03 8.58
CA VAL A 131 -2.08 8.33 9.87
C VAL A 131 -0.67 8.56 10.41
N ARG A 132 -0.59 9.09 11.62
CA ARG A 132 0.65 9.41 12.33
C ARG A 132 0.70 8.76 13.70
N TYR A 133 1.88 8.81 14.30
CA TYR A 133 2.05 8.48 15.71
C TYR A 133 2.92 9.50 16.45
N ASP A 134 2.66 9.67 17.73
CA ASP A 134 3.58 10.30 18.67
C ASP A 134 3.96 9.27 19.74
N LYS A 135 5.19 9.33 20.23
CA LYS A 135 5.65 8.46 21.32
C LYS A 135 6.35 9.27 22.41
N ILE A 136 6.00 8.96 23.65
CA ILE A 136 6.69 9.43 24.85
C ILE A 136 7.33 8.20 25.48
N VAL A 137 8.65 8.27 25.67
CA VAL A 137 9.44 7.18 26.26
C VAL A 137 10.40 7.80 27.27
N TYR A 138 10.43 7.27 28.48
CA TYR A 138 11.11 7.85 29.64
C TYR A 138 10.68 9.29 29.97
N GLY A 139 9.42 9.65 29.71
CA GLY A 139 8.91 11.02 29.98
C GLY A 139 9.52 12.13 29.11
N SER A 140 10.36 11.79 28.14
CA SER A 140 10.75 12.69 27.05
C SER A 140 9.91 12.33 25.83
N GLU A 141 9.46 13.35 25.08
CA GLU A 141 9.11 13.12 23.68
C GLU A 141 10.33 12.46 23.05
N GLY A 142 10.15 11.26 22.48
CA GLY A 142 11.28 10.52 21.92
C GLY A 142 11.99 11.42 20.91
N THR A 143 13.23 11.80 21.19
CA THR A 143 14.05 12.69 20.35
C THR A 143 14.30 11.99 19.03
N GLY A 144 13.37 12.12 18.09
CA GLY A 144 13.29 11.19 16.98
C GLY A 144 12.13 11.47 16.05
N SER A 145 12.38 12.41 15.15
CA SER A 145 11.77 12.54 13.83
C SER A 145 10.48 13.34 13.74
N ARG A 146 10.58 14.48 13.07
CA ARG A 146 9.48 15.28 12.51
C ARG A 146 8.65 14.53 11.43
N ASP A 147 8.88 13.22 11.25
CA ASP A 147 8.32 12.39 10.18
C ASP A 147 7.74 11.06 10.69
N ASN A 148 6.88 11.08 11.73
CA ASN A 148 6.20 9.88 12.23
C ASN A 148 4.95 9.50 11.40
N TYR A 149 5.14 9.22 10.11
CA TYR A 149 4.07 8.82 9.19
C TYR A 149 3.95 7.30 9.10
N ILE A 150 2.75 6.77 9.35
CA ILE A 150 2.43 5.35 9.15
C ILE A 150 1.90 5.14 7.73
N PHE A 151 0.95 5.97 7.33
CA PHE A 151 0.23 5.80 6.08
C PHE A 151 -0.40 7.12 5.61
N PRO A 152 -0.19 7.55 4.35
CA PRO A 152 0.81 7.03 3.42
C PRO A 152 2.23 7.22 3.95
N LYS A 153 3.17 6.38 3.50
CA LYS A 153 4.59 6.57 3.84
C LYS A 153 5.09 7.87 3.21
N PHE A 154 5.53 8.80 4.04
CA PHE A 154 6.09 10.06 3.55
C PHE A 154 7.42 9.78 2.84
N VAL A 155 7.48 10.09 1.54
CA VAL A 155 8.73 10.05 0.77
C VAL A 155 9.01 11.45 0.24
N ARG A 156 10.08 12.06 0.74
CA ARG A 156 10.49 13.42 0.34
C ARG A 156 10.70 13.49 -1.18
N GLY A 157 10.07 14.48 -1.82
CA GLY A 157 10.20 14.72 -3.26
C GLY A 157 9.32 13.86 -4.17
N ARG A 158 8.42 13.04 -3.61
CA ARG A 158 7.35 12.40 -4.39
C ARG A 158 6.01 13.10 -4.14
N ASN A 159 5.27 13.37 -5.22
CA ASN A 159 3.85 13.67 -5.10
C ASN A 159 3.15 12.46 -4.47
N GLN A 160 2.42 12.71 -3.39
CA GLN A 160 1.59 11.69 -2.80
C GLN A 160 0.27 11.64 -3.56
N ASP A 161 0.03 10.48 -4.15
CA ASP A 161 -1.21 10.15 -4.85
C ASP A 161 -2.21 9.45 -3.92
N ILE A 162 -1.77 9.03 -2.74
CA ILE A 162 -2.60 8.43 -1.67
C ILE A 162 -2.94 9.49 -0.64
N GLU A 163 -4.21 9.49 -0.21
CA GLU A 163 -4.73 10.34 0.86
C GLU A 163 -5.60 9.52 1.80
N VAL A 164 -5.37 9.63 3.11
CA VAL A 164 -6.27 9.08 4.12
C VAL A 164 -7.42 10.04 4.32
N THR A 165 -8.64 9.59 4.09
CA THR A 165 -9.84 10.42 4.23
C THR A 165 -10.47 10.28 5.61
N LYS A 166 -10.22 9.17 6.29
CA LYS A 166 -10.78 8.88 7.61
C LYS A 166 -9.94 7.86 8.37
N LEU A 167 -9.72 8.12 9.65
CA LEU A 167 -9.32 7.11 10.63
C LEU A 167 -10.08 7.37 11.92
N VAL A 168 -10.81 6.37 12.39
CA VAL A 168 -11.67 6.49 13.57
C VAL A 168 -11.60 5.23 14.42
N PHE A 169 -11.55 5.45 15.73
CA PHE A 169 -11.55 4.43 16.76
C PHE A 169 -12.87 4.49 17.53
N TYR A 170 -13.48 3.33 17.78
CA TYR A 170 -14.66 3.20 18.62
C TYR A 170 -14.43 2.15 19.72
N PRO A 171 -15.03 2.33 20.91
CA PRO A 171 -15.06 1.26 21.89
C PRO A 171 -15.92 0.11 21.33
N GLY A 172 -15.35 -1.08 21.22
CA GLY A 172 -16.03 -2.28 20.72
C GLY A 172 -16.76 -3.08 21.80
N ASN A 173 -16.72 -2.63 23.07
CA ASN A 173 -17.34 -3.33 24.19
C ASN A 173 -18.80 -2.91 24.39
N PRO A 174 -19.75 -3.86 24.49
CA PRO A 174 -21.17 -3.53 24.67
C PRO A 174 -21.60 -3.17 26.11
N ILE A 175 -20.78 -3.43 27.14
CA ILE A 175 -21.29 -3.53 28.55
C ILE A 175 -20.64 -2.54 29.54
N SER A 176 -19.49 -1.92 29.23
CA SER A 176 -18.88 -0.92 30.11
C SER A 176 -17.99 0.05 29.34
N VAL A 177 -18.25 1.36 29.48
CA VAL A 177 -17.51 2.43 28.78
C VAL A 177 -16.14 2.70 29.43
N ASP A 178 -15.97 2.32 30.70
CA ASP A 178 -14.80 2.69 31.51
C ASP A 178 -13.57 1.80 31.27
N ILE A 179 -13.76 0.60 30.68
CA ILE A 179 -12.65 -0.31 30.35
C ILE A 179 -12.82 -0.79 28.92
N ILE A 180 -11.93 -0.30 28.05
CA ILE A 180 -11.89 -0.68 26.64
C ILE A 180 -11.09 -1.98 26.54
N LYS A 181 -11.71 -3.04 26.01
CA LYS A 181 -11.09 -4.36 25.75
C LYS A 181 -11.01 -4.67 24.27
N ILE A 182 -11.92 -4.09 23.49
CA ILE A 182 -11.97 -4.20 22.03
C ILE A 182 -12.00 -2.79 21.48
N VAL A 183 -11.18 -2.52 20.47
CA VAL A 183 -11.19 -1.28 19.70
C VAL A 183 -11.65 -1.62 18.29
N LYS A 184 -12.73 -0.98 17.84
CA LYS A 184 -13.10 -0.97 16.42
C LYS A 184 -12.28 0.11 15.73
N VAL A 185 -11.60 -0.24 14.64
CA VAL A 185 -10.84 0.67 13.80
C VAL A 185 -11.50 0.77 12.44
N GLU A 186 -11.83 1.98 12.01
CA GLU A 186 -12.27 2.32 10.66
C GLU A 186 -11.19 3.16 9.98
N LEU A 187 -10.70 2.71 8.84
CA LEU A 187 -9.74 3.43 7.99
C LEU A 187 -10.31 3.55 6.58
N GLU A 188 -10.37 4.77 6.05
CA GLU A 188 -10.72 5.04 4.66
C GLU A 188 -9.60 5.86 4.01
N ALA A 189 -9.24 5.47 2.80
CA ALA A 189 -8.23 6.16 2.01
C ALA A 189 -8.56 6.07 0.53
N ARG A 190 -7.97 6.97 -0.25
CA ARG A 190 -8.12 7.00 -1.70
C ARG A 190 -6.77 7.14 -2.40
N ILE A 191 -6.71 6.67 -3.64
CA ILE A 191 -5.59 6.90 -4.54
C ILE A 191 -6.09 7.43 -5.88
N GLU A 192 -5.41 8.44 -6.43
CA GLU A 192 -5.68 8.91 -7.78
C GLU A 192 -5.09 7.95 -8.82
N ILE A 193 -5.94 7.27 -9.58
CA ILE A 193 -5.53 6.31 -10.60
C ILE A 193 -5.11 7.05 -11.89
N ILE A 194 -6.01 7.91 -12.38
CA ILE A 194 -5.88 8.80 -13.54
C ILE A 194 -6.45 10.16 -13.10
N GLU A 195 -6.04 11.24 -13.77
CA GLU A 195 -6.51 12.61 -13.53
C GLU A 195 -7.99 12.66 -13.13
N ASN A 196 -8.26 13.15 -11.91
CA ASN A 196 -9.59 13.27 -11.30
C ASN A 196 -10.40 11.98 -11.13
N LYS A 197 -9.76 10.80 -11.24
CA LYS A 197 -10.37 9.49 -11.03
C LYS A 197 -9.71 8.75 -9.87
N TYR A 198 -10.48 8.55 -8.81
CA TYR A 198 -10.00 7.96 -7.57
C TYR A 198 -10.48 6.52 -7.39
N HIS A 199 -9.65 5.70 -6.76
CA HIS A 199 -10.07 4.45 -6.12
C HIS A 199 -10.10 4.63 -4.62
N TYR A 200 -11.05 3.98 -3.97
CA TYR A 200 -11.26 4.09 -2.53
C TYR A 200 -11.07 2.73 -1.88
N VAL A 201 -10.48 2.72 -0.69
CA VAL A 201 -10.42 1.55 0.17
C VAL A 201 -11.06 1.89 1.51
N LYS A 202 -11.80 0.94 2.06
CA LYS A 202 -12.35 1.00 3.40
C LYS A 202 -11.97 -0.28 4.14
N TYR A 203 -11.28 -0.11 5.26
CA TYR A 203 -10.98 -1.17 6.20
C TYR A 203 -11.76 -0.94 7.49
N GLU A 204 -12.38 -2.01 7.97
CA GLU A 204 -13.06 -2.06 9.26
C GLU A 204 -12.59 -3.32 9.99
N THR A 205 -12.11 -3.18 11.21
CA THR A 205 -11.63 -4.31 12.00
C THR A 205 -11.85 -4.09 13.49
N TYR A 206 -11.90 -5.19 14.24
CA TYR A 206 -11.96 -5.19 15.70
C TYR A 206 -10.67 -5.77 16.24
N ILE A 207 -10.03 -5.06 17.17
CA ILE A 207 -8.77 -5.45 17.76
C ILE A 207 -8.98 -5.62 19.26
N GLY A 208 -8.75 -6.83 19.75
CA GLY A 208 -8.74 -7.12 21.18
C GLY A 208 -7.43 -6.69 21.82
N ILE A 209 -7.51 -6.19 23.05
CA ILE A 209 -6.37 -5.86 23.89
C ILE A 209 -5.96 -7.14 24.64
N GLY A 210 -4.69 -7.52 24.51
CA GLY A 210 -4.18 -8.86 24.80
C GLY A 210 -3.82 -9.14 26.26
N LYS A 211 -3.90 -8.15 27.16
CA LYS A 211 -3.77 -8.39 28.59
C LYS A 211 -5.17 -8.60 29.19
N MET A 212 -5.56 -9.88 29.29
CA MET A 212 -6.63 -10.36 30.17
C MET A 212 -6.03 -10.86 31.48
#